data_AF-C4JLL0-F1
#
_entry.id   AF-C4JLL0-F1
#
_cell.length_a   1.000
_cell.length_b   1.000
_cell.length_c   1.000
_cell.angle_alpha   90.00
_cell.angle_beta   90.00
_cell.angle_gamma   90.00
#
_symmetry.space_group_name_H-M   'P 1'
#
loop_
_entity.id
_entity.type
_entity.pdbx_description
1 polymer ?
#
loop_
_entity_poly.entity_id
_entity_poly.type
_entity_poly.pdbx_seq_one_letter_code
_entity_poly.pdbx_strand_id
1 'polypeptide(L)'
;MSHPMVPPINLVGPTVEPYPGTFCLPQIPLPANISVKVGDNATIQLVEIAKHGAALYNCVDITFAEPEDVPKITRENCFNSTNITAQYVYTVDVDRTINGSSANPTQILRNSALIIPLLLVGYFGNFF
;
A
#
# COMPACT_ATOMS: atom_id res chain seq x y z
N MET A 1 11.94 6.87 17.39
CA MET A 1 11.59 7.11 15.98
C MET A 1 11.89 5.83 15.22
N SER A 2 10.97 5.32 14.41
CA SER A 2 11.24 4.18 13.52
C SER A 2 11.87 4.70 12.23
N HIS A 3 12.86 3.97 11.70
CA HIS A 3 13.54 4.30 10.45
C HIS A 3 13.23 3.23 9.40
N PRO A 4 12.00 3.20 8.84
CA PRO A 4 11.63 2.19 7.85
C PRO A 4 12.48 2.37 6.58
N MET A 5 13.15 1.29 6.17
CA MET A 5 13.93 1.25 4.93
C MET A 5 13.07 0.85 3.73
N VAL A 6 12.02 0.07 3.96
CA VAL A 6 11.11 -0.45 2.92
C VAL A 6 9.67 -0.17 3.36
N PRO A 7 8.78 0.23 2.44
CA PRO A 7 7.35 0.29 2.73
C PRO A 7 6.80 -1.07 3.19
N PRO A 8 5.75 -1.09 4.03
CA PRO A 8 5.11 -2.34 4.42
C PRO A 8 4.61 -3.13 3.21
N ILE A 9 4.93 -4.42 3.19
CA ILE A 9 4.44 -5.38 2.20
C ILE A 9 3.69 -6.50 2.91
N ASN A 10 2.67 -7.02 2.24
CA ASN A 10 1.94 -8.20 2.67
C ASN A 10 2.45 -9.40 1.87
N LEU A 11 2.91 -10.44 2.56
CA LEU A 11 3.27 -11.71 1.94
C LEU A 11 2.01 -12.57 1.81
N VAL A 12 1.76 -13.05 0.59
CA VAL A 12 0.63 -13.92 0.26
C VAL A 12 1.18 -15.28 -0.17
N GLY A 13 0.97 -16.27 0.69
CA GLY A 13 1.29 -17.67 0.44
C GLY A 13 0.11 -18.48 -0.14
N PRO A 14 0.33 -19.78 -0.41
CA PRO A 14 -0.67 -20.65 -1.04
C PRO A 14 -1.80 -21.06 -0.09
N THR A 15 -1.54 -21.05 1.23
CA THR A 15 -2.48 -21.45 2.28
C THR A 15 -2.42 -20.46 3.44
N VAL A 16 -3.35 -20.60 4.39
CA VAL A 16 -3.33 -19.85 5.66
C VAL A 16 -2.49 -20.53 6.74
N GLU A 17 -2.03 -21.73 6.47
CA GLU A 17 -1.12 -22.49 7.33
C GLU A 17 0.33 -22.02 7.09
N PRO A 18 1.27 -22.32 8.00
CA PRO A 18 2.68 -22.00 7.79
C PRO A 18 3.19 -22.58 6.47
N TYR A 19 3.59 -21.70 5.55
CA TYR A 19 4.17 -22.09 4.27
C TYR A 19 5.68 -21.81 4.30
N PRO A 20 6.54 -22.84 4.15
CA PRO A 20 7.96 -22.62 4.03
C PRO A 20 8.30 -21.99 2.68
N GLY A 21 9.38 -21.21 2.64
CA GLY A 21 9.93 -20.64 1.43
C GLY A 21 10.90 -19.51 1.75
N THR A 22 11.41 -18.89 0.68
CA THR A 22 12.33 -17.77 0.76
C THR A 22 11.66 -16.54 0.16
N PHE A 23 11.77 -15.43 0.86
CA PHE A 23 11.48 -14.11 0.33
C PHE A 23 12.70 -13.23 0.54
N CYS A 24 13.20 -12.62 -0.53
CA CYS A 24 14.40 -11.82 -0.55
C CYS A 24 14.17 -10.48 -1.26
N LEU A 25 14.69 -9.43 -0.64
CA LEU A 25 14.79 -8.10 -1.22
C LEU A 25 16.27 -7.87 -1.57
N PRO A 26 16.63 -7.78 -2.86
CA PRO A 26 18.03 -7.80 -3.27
C PRO A 26 18.78 -6.54 -2.84
N GLN A 27 18.10 -5.42 -2.68
CA GLN A 27 18.72 -4.20 -2.20
C GLN A 27 17.75 -3.43 -1.33
N ILE A 28 18.21 -3.09 -0.13
CA ILE A 28 17.48 -2.26 0.82
C ILE A 28 18.14 -0.89 0.87
N PRO A 29 17.41 0.21 0.61
CA PRO A 29 18.00 1.54 0.67
C PRO A 29 18.22 1.95 2.13
N LEU A 30 19.19 2.85 2.35
CA LEU A 30 19.34 3.48 3.65
C LEU A 30 18.10 4.32 4.00
N PRO A 31 17.74 4.44 5.29
CA PRO A 31 16.67 5.33 5.70
C PRO A 31 16.97 6.79 5.30
N ALA A 32 15.92 7.56 5.05
CA ALA A 32 16.06 8.96 4.66
C ALA A 32 16.87 9.76 5.70
N ASN A 33 17.74 10.63 5.19
CA ASN A 33 18.59 11.53 5.98
C ASN A 33 19.61 10.82 6.90
N ILE A 34 19.95 9.56 6.61
CA ILE A 34 21.04 8.83 7.30
C ILE A 34 22.18 8.61 6.31
N SER A 35 23.37 9.10 6.67
CA SER A 35 24.62 8.81 5.98
C SER A 35 25.44 7.85 6.84
N VAL A 36 26.05 6.85 6.21
CA VAL A 36 26.88 5.84 6.88
C VAL A 36 28.28 5.83 6.30
N LYS A 37 29.24 5.34 7.08
CA LYS A 37 30.65 5.18 6.72
C LYS A 37 31.05 3.73 6.89
N VAL A 38 32.11 3.32 6.19
CA VAL A 38 32.73 2.01 6.41
C VAL A 38 33.14 1.88 7.88
N GLY A 39 32.82 0.74 8.49
CA GLY A 39 33.04 0.47 9.91
C GLY A 39 31.88 0.84 10.84
N ASP A 40 30.85 1.56 10.37
CA ASP A 40 29.68 1.85 11.17
C ASP A 40 28.88 0.55 11.44
N ASN A 41 28.40 0.38 12.68
CA ASN A 41 27.54 -0.72 13.06
C ASN A 41 26.07 -0.30 13.01
N ALA A 42 25.23 -1.18 12.50
CA ALA A 42 23.78 -0.99 12.51
C ALA A 42 23.07 -2.32 12.75
N THR A 43 21.85 -2.24 13.26
CA THR A 43 20.96 -3.39 13.41
C THR A 43 19.81 -3.23 12.44
N ILE A 44 19.64 -4.20 11.54
CA ILE A 44 18.46 -4.32 10.70
C ILE A 44 17.41 -5.10 11.48
N GLN A 45 16.24 -4.50 11.66
CA GLN A 45 15.10 -5.14 12.30
C GLN A 45 14.10 -5.59 11.24
N LEU A 46 13.86 -6.89 11.18
CA LEU A 46 12.76 -7.48 10.45
C LEU A 46 11.55 -7.54 11.38
N VAL A 47 10.45 -6.95 10.93
CA VAL A 47 9.17 -6.96 11.64
C VAL A 47 8.16 -7.66 10.74
N GLU A 48 7.67 -8.82 11.20
CA GLU A 48 6.63 -9.56 10.52
C GLU A 48 5.39 -9.60 11.39
N ILE A 49 4.22 -9.30 10.81
CA ILE A 49 2.95 -9.38 11.51
C ILE A 49 2.16 -10.52 10.87
N ALA A 50 1.92 -11.57 11.66
CA ALA A 50 1.12 -12.70 11.23
C ALA A 50 -0.35 -12.27 11.06
N LYS A 51 -1.09 -13.01 10.22
CA LYS A 51 -2.51 -12.73 9.95
C LYS A 51 -3.38 -12.69 11.21
N HIS A 52 -3.03 -13.44 12.26
CA HIS A 52 -3.73 -13.46 13.54
C HIS A 52 -3.27 -12.35 14.51
N GLY A 53 -2.47 -11.39 14.05
CA GLY A 53 -2.06 -10.20 14.79
C GLY A 53 -0.85 -10.36 15.70
N ALA A 54 -0.21 -11.55 15.75
CA ALA A 54 1.06 -11.67 16.45
C ALA A 54 2.18 -11.03 15.63
N ALA A 55 3.16 -10.45 16.31
CA ALA A 55 4.34 -9.88 15.69
C ALA A 55 5.57 -10.72 16.02
N LEU A 56 6.39 -10.96 15.00
CA LEU A 56 7.70 -11.58 15.10
C LEU A 56 8.75 -10.51 14.78
N TYR A 57 9.80 -10.48 15.59
CA TYR A 57 10.91 -9.53 15.47
C TYR A 57 12.19 -10.32 15.33
N ASN A 58 12.97 -10.02 14.31
CA ASN A 58 14.29 -10.59 14.12
C ASN A 58 15.29 -9.46 13.85
N CYS A 59 16.47 -9.55 14.45
CA CYS A 59 17.51 -8.56 14.37
C CYS A 59 18.74 -9.17 13.71
N VAL A 60 19.32 -8.44 12.77
CA VAL A 60 20.60 -8.77 12.15
C VAL A 60 21.53 -7.59 12.35
N ASP A 61 22.60 -7.81 13.10
CA ASP A 61 23.66 -6.82 13.26
C ASP A 61 24.60 -6.87 12.05
N ILE A 62 24.89 -5.70 11.51
CA ILE A 62 25.74 -5.51 10.34
C ILE A 62 26.81 -4.47 10.64
N THR A 63 27.92 -4.58 9.92
CA THR A 63 28.93 -3.53 9.82
C THR A 63 29.00 -3.10 8.37
N PHE A 64 28.91 -1.80 8.12
CA PHE A 64 29.06 -1.25 6.77
C PHE A 64 30.49 -1.46 6.28
N ALA A 65 30.63 -1.99 5.07
CA ALA A 65 31.92 -2.34 4.47
C ALA A 65 32.01 -1.82 3.03
N GLU A 66 33.20 -1.89 2.44
CA GLU A 66 33.39 -1.59 1.02
C GLU A 66 32.73 -2.68 0.15
N PRO A 67 32.26 -2.36 -1.07
CA PRO A 67 31.55 -3.33 -1.92
C PRO A 67 32.36 -4.58 -2.25
N GLU A 68 33.69 -4.49 -2.32
CA GLU A 68 34.59 -5.64 -2.54
C GLU A 68 34.62 -6.64 -1.37
N ASP A 69 34.39 -6.17 -0.14
CA ASP A 69 34.44 -6.99 1.08
C ASP A 69 33.10 -7.70 1.38
N VAL A 70 32.05 -7.41 0.62
CA VAL A 70 30.72 -7.96 0.80
C VAL A 70 30.43 -9.05 -0.23
N PRO A 71 29.91 -10.22 0.18
CA PRO A 71 29.47 -11.26 -0.75
C PRO A 71 28.48 -10.70 -1.78
N LYS A 72 28.74 -10.99 -3.06
CA LYS A 72 27.84 -10.56 -4.14
C LYS A 72 26.48 -11.21 -3.99
N ILE A 73 25.43 -10.43 -4.21
CA ILE A 73 24.06 -10.93 -4.24
C ILE A 73 23.84 -11.60 -5.59
N THR A 74 23.53 -12.88 -5.57
CA THR A 74 23.32 -13.74 -6.74
C THR A 74 21.96 -14.43 -6.63
N ARG A 75 21.54 -15.10 -7.72
CA ARG A 75 20.24 -15.81 -7.72
C ARG A 75 20.23 -17.04 -6.81
N GLU A 76 21.40 -17.48 -6.38
CA GLU A 76 21.57 -18.63 -5.50
C GLU A 76 21.42 -18.24 -4.02
N ASN A 77 21.77 -16.99 -3.64
CA ASN A 77 21.67 -16.52 -2.25
C ASN A 77 20.47 -15.59 -1.97
N CYS A 78 19.91 -14.96 -3.00
CA CYS A 78 18.73 -14.12 -2.88
C CYS A 78 17.71 -14.50 -3.94
N PHE A 79 16.73 -15.32 -3.54
CA PHE A 79 15.66 -15.79 -4.41
C PHE A 79 14.32 -15.79 -3.71
N ASN A 80 13.26 -15.65 -4.51
CA ASN A 80 11.88 -15.76 -4.05
C ASN A 80 11.31 -17.11 -4.46
N SER A 81 10.69 -17.82 -3.52
CA SER A 81 9.94 -19.04 -3.82
C SER A 81 8.71 -18.72 -4.66
N THR A 82 8.33 -19.62 -5.57
CA THR A 82 7.24 -19.39 -6.54
C THR A 82 5.85 -19.37 -5.94
N ASN A 83 5.67 -19.93 -4.74
CA ASN A 83 4.42 -19.97 -4.00
C ASN A 83 4.22 -18.74 -3.09
N ILE A 84 5.16 -17.79 -3.04
CA ILE A 84 5.08 -16.60 -2.20
C ILE A 84 5.04 -15.37 -3.10
N THR A 85 4.05 -14.51 -2.89
CA THR A 85 3.94 -13.22 -3.59
C THR A 85 3.91 -12.07 -2.59
N ALA A 86 4.40 -10.90 -2.98
CA ALA A 86 4.36 -9.70 -2.15
C ALA A 86 3.45 -8.65 -2.77
N GLN A 87 2.63 -8.02 -1.93
CA GLN A 87 1.70 -6.96 -2.32
C GLN A 87 1.93 -5.73 -1.44
N TYR A 88 1.83 -4.54 -2.02
CA TYR A 88 1.91 -3.32 -1.22
C TYR A 88 0.68 -3.15 -0.34
N VAL A 89 0.91 -2.72 0.90
CA VAL A 89 -0.16 -2.35 1.82
C VAL A 89 -0.38 -0.84 1.72
N TYR A 90 -1.60 -0.44 1.42
CA TYR A 90 -2.03 0.97 1.43
C TYR A 90 -3.24 1.10 2.36
N THR A 91 -3.29 2.23 3.07
CA THR A 91 -4.45 2.57 3.88
C THR A 91 -5.47 3.30 3.02
N VAL A 92 -6.75 3.04 3.27
CA VAL A 92 -7.87 3.78 2.69
C VAL A 92 -8.61 4.51 3.81
N ASP A 93 -9.07 5.72 3.50
CA ASP A 93 -9.93 6.49 4.38
C ASP A 93 -11.35 5.92 4.30
N VAL A 94 -11.73 5.17 5.33
CA VAL A 94 -13.04 4.50 5.41
C VAL A 94 -14.18 5.51 5.62
N ASP A 95 -13.93 6.65 6.27
CA ASP A 95 -14.95 7.67 6.52
C ASP A 95 -15.39 8.36 5.22
N ARG A 96 -14.48 8.50 4.25
CA ARG A 96 -14.81 9.03 2.91
C ARG A 96 -15.61 8.06 2.04
N THR A 97 -15.49 6.76 2.24
CA THR A 97 -16.19 5.75 1.43
C THR A 97 -17.62 5.50 1.94
N ILE A 98 -17.87 5.66 3.24
CA ILE A 98 -19.22 5.50 3.82
C ILE A 98 -20.09 6.74 3.56
N ASN A 99 -19.50 7.94 3.49
CA ASN A 99 -20.20 9.20 3.20
C ASN A 99 -20.29 9.53 1.70
N GLY A 100 -20.00 8.57 0.82
CA GLY A 100 -20.15 8.68 -0.62
C GLY A 100 -21.61 8.79 -1.04
N SER A 101 -22.13 10.01 -1.06
CA SER A 101 -23.33 10.46 -1.78
C SER A 101 -24.57 9.56 -1.60
N SER A 102 -25.30 9.76 -0.51
CA SER A 102 -26.75 9.60 -0.59
C SER A 102 -27.25 10.63 -1.60
N ALA A 103 -27.39 10.24 -2.87
CA ALA A 103 -28.14 11.00 -3.85
C ALA A 103 -29.55 11.15 -3.28
N ASN A 104 -29.82 12.29 -2.65
CA ASN A 104 -31.12 12.61 -2.11
C ASN A 104 -32.04 12.75 -3.33
N PRO A 105 -32.99 11.82 -3.58
CA PRO A 105 -33.78 11.81 -4.82
C PRO A 105 -34.67 13.07 -4.95
N THR A 106 -34.76 13.87 -3.88
CA THR A 106 -35.52 15.12 -3.79
C THR A 106 -34.91 16.30 -4.55
N GLN A 107 -33.63 16.26 -4.94
CA GLN A 107 -33.00 17.36 -5.70
C GLN A 107 -33.34 17.33 -7.20
N ILE A 108 -33.74 16.17 -7.76
CA ILE A 108 -34.08 16.05 -9.19
C ILE A 108 -35.46 16.67 -9.50
N LEU A 109 -36.39 16.67 -8.54
CA LEU A 109 -37.74 17.24 -8.70
C LEU A 109 -37.80 18.77 -8.55
N ARG A 110 -36.76 19.42 -8.00
CA ARG A 110 -36.77 20.89 -7.82
C ARG A 110 -36.41 21.66 -9.09
N ASN A 111 -35.59 21.09 -9.99
CA ASN A 111 -35.19 21.76 -11.23
C ASN A 111 -36.15 21.50 -12.41
N SER A 112 -37.05 20.53 -12.32
CA SER A 112 -38.04 20.23 -13.37
C SER A 112 -39.33 21.05 -13.25
N ALA A 113 -39.58 21.69 -12.09
CA ALA A 113 -40.75 22.55 -11.88
C ALA A 113 -40.71 23.87 -12.66
N LEU A 114 -39.54 24.29 -13.17
CA LEU A 114 -39.39 25.53 -13.95
C LEU A 114 -39.54 25.35 -15.46
N ILE A 115 -39.55 24.10 -15.96
CA ILE A 115 -39.61 23.82 -17.41
C ILE A 115 -41.05 23.57 -17.89
N ILE A 116 -41.92 23.08 -17.00
CA ILE A 116 -43.33 22.78 -17.30
C ILE A 116 -44.16 24.03 -17.66
N PRO A 117 -44.01 25.20 -17.01
CA PRO A 117 -44.77 26.40 -17.40
C PRO A 117 -44.34 26.98 -18.76
N LEU A 118 -43.05 26.87 -19.11
CA LEU A 118 -42.48 27.44 -20.34
C LEU A 118 -42.94 26.71 -21.61
N LEU A 119 -43.09 25.38 -21.54
CA LEU A 119 -43.60 24.58 -22.66
C LEU A 119 -45.10 24.78 -22.91
N LEU A 120 -45.89 25.01 -21.85
CA LEU A 120 -47.33 25.30 -21.97
C LEU A 120 -47.58 26.68 -22.58
N VAL A 121 -46.81 27.70 -22.21
CA VAL A 121 -46.93 29.05 -22.82
C VAL A 121 -46.53 29.04 -24.30
N GLY A 122 -45.49 28.27 -24.67
CA GLY A 122 -45.09 28.10 -26.08
C GLY A 122 -46.12 27.37 -26.95
N TYR A 123 -46.89 26.45 -26.35
CA TYR A 123 -47.93 25.69 -27.06
C TYR A 123 -49.20 26.54 -27.31
N PHE A 124 -49.61 27.38 -26.36
CA PHE A 124 -50.76 28.28 -26.53
C PHE A 124 -50.45 29.56 -27.32
N GLY A 125 -49.19 29.98 -27.39
CA GLY A 125 -48.78 31.16 -28.18
C GLY A 125 -48.71 30.94 -29.70
N ASN A 126 -48.87 29.71 -30.20
CA ASN A 126 -48.88 29.38 -31.63
C ASN A 126 -50.31 29.14 -32.18
N PHE A 127 -51.35 29.44 -31.41
CA PHE A 127 -52.75 29.25 -31.81
C PHE A 127 -53.58 30.55 -31.85
N PHE A 128 -52.93 31.72 -31.89
CA PHE A 128 -53.53 33.01 -32.23
C PHE A 128 -52.63 33.76 -33.22
#